data_AF-A0A4R6FSI5-F1
#
_entry.id   AF-A0A4R6FSI5-F1
#
_cell.length_a   1.000
_cell.length_b   1.000
_cell.length_c   1.000
_cell.angle_alpha   90.00
_cell.angle_beta   90.00
_cell.angle_gamma   90.00
#
_symmetry.space_group_name_H-M   'P 1'
#
loop_
_entity.id
_entity.type
_entity.pdbx_description
1 polymer ?
#
loop_
_entity_poly.entity_id
_entity_poly.type
_entity_poly.pdbx_seq_one_letter_code
_entity_poly.pdbx_strand_id
1 'polypeptide(L)' 'MFVLSCHTGLAFGDLEKLSEKDIVKGIDDGRWIRTKRKKTKSITSVPLLPITEEIIERYKDYPRVKDADLVLPVPKKSKL' A
#
# COMPACT_ATOMS: atom_id res chain seq x y z
N MET A 1 9.38 2.94 -4.40
CA MET A 1 8.09 3.67 -4.27
C MET A 1 7.51 4.10 -5.60
N PHE A 2 8.28 4.75 -6.49
CA PHE A 2 7.80 5.11 -7.84
C PHE A 2 7.21 3.92 -8.61
N VAL A 3 7.90 2.78 -8.63
CA VAL A 3 7.43 1.55 -9.28
C VAL A 3 6.06 1.13 -8.75
N LEU A 4 5.89 1.09 -7.44
CA LEU A 4 4.65 0.69 -6.79
C LEU A 4 3.50 1.66 -7.09
N SER A 5 3.76 2.97 -7.14
CA SER A 5 2.76 3.95 -7.59
C SER A 5 2.40 3.79 -9.07
N CYS A 6 3.33 3.39 -9.94
CA CYS A 6 3.03 3.13 -11.35
C CYS A 6 2.17 1.87 -11.53
N HIS A 7 2.43 0.82 -10.73
CA HIS A 7 1.67 -0.43 -10.80
C HIS A 7 0.28 -0.28 -10.19
N THR A 8 0.14 0.55 -9.15
CA THR A 8 -1.12 0.67 -8.39
C THR A 8 -1.93 1.93 -8.70
N GLY A 9 -1.34 2.93 -9.36
CA GLY A 9 -1.96 4.25 -9.55
C GLY A 9 -2.20 5.04 -8.25
N LEU A 10 -1.68 4.55 -7.11
CA LEU A 10 -1.83 5.22 -5.82
C LEU A 10 -0.89 6.42 -5.72
N ALA A 11 -1.40 7.51 -5.15
CA ALA A 11 -0.58 8.66 -4.86
C ALA A 11 0.42 8.32 -3.75
N PHE A 12 1.57 8.99 -3.74
CA PHE A 12 2.61 8.79 -2.72
C PHE A 12 2.07 8.89 -1.28
N GLY A 13 1.19 9.86 -1.02
CA GLY A 13 0.60 10.05 0.31
C GLY A 13 -0.39 8.95 0.73
N ASP A 14 -0.92 8.19 -0.23
CA ASP A 14 -1.75 7.01 0.04
C ASP A 14 -0.84 5.79 0.31
N LEU A 15 0.23 5.61 -0.45
CA LEU A 15 1.26 4.58 -0.20
C LEU A 15 1.93 4.74 1.16
N GLU A 16 2.14 5.98 1.62
CA GLU A 16 2.73 6.28 2.93
C GLU A 16 1.88 5.79 4.11
N LYS A 17 0.57 5.65 3.91
CA LYS A 17 -0.41 5.26 4.94
C LYS A 17 -0.99 3.87 4.70
N LEU A 18 -0.52 3.19 3.66
CA LEU A 18 -1.03 1.88 3.28
C LEU A 18 -0.67 0.87 4.38
N SER A 19 -1.69 0.23 4.92
CA SER A 19 -1.60 -0.76 6.00
C SER A 19 -2.05 -2.14 5.53
N GLU A 20 -1.68 -3.20 6.25
CA GLU A 20 -2.12 -4.56 5.93
C GLU A 20 -3.65 -4.69 5.94
N LYS A 21 -4.33 -3.85 6.73
CA LYS A 21 -5.80 -3.75 6.78
C LYS A 21 -6.43 -3.29 5.46
N ASP A 22 -5.66 -2.57 4.63
CA ASP A 22 -6.10 -2.13 3.32
C ASP A 22 -5.91 -3.22 2.26
N ILE A 23 -5.25 -4.34 2.58
CA ILE A 23 -5.09 -5.49 1.69
C ILE A 23 -6.20 -6.49 1.94
N VAL A 24 -6.97 -6.80 0.90
CA VAL A 24 -8.11 -7.74 0.95
C VAL A 24 -7.91 -8.87 -0.05
N LYS A 25 -8.41 -10.07 0.28
CA LYS A 25 -8.44 -11.20 -0.64
C LYS A 25 -9.70 -11.16 -1.51
N GLY A 26 -9.51 -11.30 -2.81
CA GLY A 26 -10.58 -11.40 -3.81
C GLY A 26 -11.20 -12.79 -3.85
N ILE A 27 -12.24 -12.92 -4.67
CA ILE A 27 -12.97 -14.18 -4.89
C ILE A 27 -12.10 -15.20 -5.67
N ASP A 28 -11.14 -14.68 -6.43
CA ASP A 28 -10.17 -15.40 -7.24
C ASP A 28 -8.87 -15.74 -6.49
N ASP A 29 -8.87 -15.62 -5.16
CA ASP A 29 -7.69 -15.74 -4.29
C ASP A 29 -6.63 -14.64 -4.45
N GLY A 30 -6.81 -13.73 -5.42
CA GLY A 30 -5.92 -12.60 -5.65
C GLY A 30 -5.97 -11.57 -4.53
N ARG A 31 -4.86 -10.88 -4.24
CA ARG A 31 -4.85 -9.78 -3.27
C ARG A 31 -5.16 -8.45 -3.93
N TRP A 32 -5.82 -7.56 -3.20
CA TRP A 32 -6.26 -6.26 -3.67
C TRP A 32 -5.98 -5.19 -2.63
N ILE A 33 -5.51 -4.02 -3.07
CA ILE A 33 -5.45 -2.83 -2.23
C ILE A 33 -6.81 -2.13 -2.30
N ARG A 34 -7.47 -2.00 -1.16
CA ARG A 34 -8.75 -1.32 -1.03
C ARG A 34 -8.65 -0.16 -0.04
N THR A 35 -8.47 1.04 -0.57
CA THR A 35 -8.36 2.27 0.24
C THR A 35 -9.56 3.18 0.05
N LYS A 36 -9.94 3.91 1.11
CA LYS A 36 -10.95 4.98 1.04
C LYS A 36 -10.24 6.33 0.93
N ARG A 37 -10.38 7.03 -0.20
CA ARG A 37 -9.89 8.41 -0.30
C ARG A 37 -10.70 9.33 0.60
N LYS A 38 -10.04 10.00 1.54
CA LYS A 38 -10.67 10.96 2.46
C LYS A 38 -11.27 12.19 1.76
N LYS A 39 -10.68 12.64 0.65
CA LYS A 39 -11.06 13.90 -0.02
C LYS A 39 -12.35 13.79 -0.85
N THR A 40 -12.60 12.63 -1.46
CA THR A 40 -13.72 12.41 -2.41
C THR A 40 -14.71 11.35 -1.93
N LYS A 41 -14.44 10.68 -0.79
CA LYS A 41 -15.16 9.49 -0.31
C LYS A 41 -15.19 8.31 -1.30
N SER A 42 -14.39 8.36 -2.37
CA SER A 42 -14.30 7.28 -3.35
C SER A 42 -13.46 6.13 -2.81
N ILE A 43 -13.94 4.89 -3.02
CA ILE A 43 -13.17 3.68 -2.76
C ILE A 43 -12.28 3.43 -3.98
N THR A 44 -10.98 3.27 -3.76
CA THR A 44 -10.03 2.83 -4.78
C THR A 44 -9.71 1.38 -4.49
N SER A 45 -9.95 0.50 -5.48
CA SER A 45 -9.65 -0.93 -5.42
C SER A 45 -8.72 -1.27 -6.55
N VAL A 46 -7.54 -1.82 -6.24
CA VAL A 46 -6.47 -2.06 -7.21
C VAL A 46 -5.89 -3.46 -6.98
N PRO A 47 -5.72 -4.29 -8.02
CA PRO A 47 -5.14 -5.61 -7.84
C PRO A 47 -3.67 -5.51 -7.44
N LEU A 48 -3.26 -6.35 -6.50
CA LEU A 48 -1.88 -6.48 -6.06
C LEU A 48 -1.18 -7.46 -7.02
N LEU A 49 -0.33 -6.94 -7.89
CA LEU A 49 0.39 -7.76 -8.85
C LEU A 49 1.49 -8.58 -8.14
N PRO A 50 1.89 -9.76 -8.65
CA PRO A 50 2.90 -10.61 -8.00
C PRO A 50 4.21 -9.87 -7.65
N ILE A 51 4.70 -9.01 -8.54
CA ILE A 51 5.89 -8.19 -8.27
C ILE A 51 5.70 -7.22 -7.10
N THR A 52 4.48 -6.71 -6.90
CA THR A 52 4.15 -5.83 -5.78
C THR A 52 4.10 -6.62 -4.48
N GLU A 53 3.56 -7.85 -4.53
CA GLU A 53 3.54 -8.77 -3.40
C GLU A 53 4.94 -9.12 -2.90
N GLU A 54 5.86 -9.45 -3.80
CA GLU A 54 7.24 -9.75 -3.45
C GLU A 54 7.95 -8.58 -2.77
N ILE A 55 7.69 -7.35 -3.24
CA ILE A 55 8.25 -6.14 -2.63
C ILE A 55 7.69 -5.97 -1.21
N ILE A 56 6.39 -6.17 -1.02
CA ILE A 56 5.75 -6.04 0.29
C ILE A 56 6.35 -7.05 1.27
N GLU A 57 6.43 -8.32 0.88
CA GLU A 57 6.96 -9.37 1.75
C GLU A 57 8.43 -9.10 2.11
N ARG A 58 9.24 -8.59 1.16
CA ARG A 58 10.63 -8.22 1.42
C ARG A 58 10.79 -7.16 2.51
N TYR A 59 9.83 -6.24 2.66
CA TYR A 59 9.91 -5.15 3.63
C TYR A 59 9.09 -5.38 4.90
N LYS A 60 8.40 -6.52 5.02
CA LYS A 60 7.53 -6.85 6.15
C LYS A 60 8.22 -6.79 7.51
N ASP A 61 9.46 -7.25 7.58
CA ASP A 61 10.27 -7.25 8.81
C ASP A 61 11.06 -5.96 9.03
N TYR A 62 10.90 -4.95 8.17
CA TYR A 62 11.57 -3.67 8.35
C TYR A 62 11.04 -2.97 9.61
N PRO A 63 11.87 -2.45 10.53
CA PRO A 63 11.43 -1.96 11.84
C PRO A 63 10.24 -0.99 11.75
N ARG A 64 10.34 -0.01 10.85
CA ARG A 64 9.27 0.98 10.62
C ARG A 64 7.95 0.38 10.13
N VAL A 65 8.01 -0.69 9.35
CA VAL A 65 6.83 -1.37 8.79
C VAL A 65 6.12 -2.12 9.91
N LYS A 66 6.90 -2.88 10.69
CA LYS A 66 6.42 -3.66 11.84
C LYS A 66 5.86 -2.78 12.97
N ASP A 67 6.54 -1.69 13.32
CA ASP A 67 6.15 -0.84 14.45
C ASP A 67 4.93 0.04 14.16
N ALA A 68 4.65 0.34 12.88
CA ALA A 68 3.62 1.28 12.47
C ALA A 68 2.46 0.65 11.67
N ASP A 69 2.41 -0.69 11.57
CA ASP A 69 1.40 -1.44 10.80
C ASP A 69 1.27 -0.92 9.35
N LEU A 70 2.42 -0.68 8.73
CA LEU A 70 2.52 -0.23 7.34
C LEU A 70 2.84 -1.41 6.44
N VAL A 71 2.59 -1.24 5.15
CA VAL A 71 2.92 -2.23 4.11
C VAL A 71 4.29 -1.95 3.48
N LEU A 72 4.74 -0.70 3.55
CA LEU A 72 5.97 -0.23 2.91
C LEU A 72 6.72 0.78 3.79
N PRO A 73 8.06 0.80 3.77
CA PRO A 73 8.88 1.73 4.54
C PRO A 73 8.95 3.09 3.83
N VAL A 74 7.81 3.70 3.54
CA VAL A 74 7.73 5.00 2.85
C VAL A 74 8.17 6.10 3.83
N PRO A 75 9.17 6.93 3.48
CA PRO A 75 9.55 8.07 4.30
C PRO A 75 8.37 9.03 4.47
N LYS A 76 8.17 9.50 5.69
CA LYS A 76 7.15 10.52 5.99
C LYS A 76 7.65 11.80 5.37
N LYS A 77 6.85 12.47 4.54
CA LYS A 77 7.19 13.84 4.13
C LYS A 77 7.04 14.74 5.35
N SER A 78 8.15 15.09 6.00
CA SER A 78 8.16 16.20 6.96
C SER A 78 7.82 17.47 6.21
N LYS A 79 6.78 18.20 6.64
CA LYS A 79 6.67 19.61 6.27
C LYS A 79 7.88 20.31 6.89
N LEU A 80 8.74 20.90 6.06
CA LEU A 80 9.54 22.04 6.50
C LEU A 80 8.59 23.21 6.81
#